data_AF-A0A3A0AIW0-F1
#
_entry.id   AF-A0A3A0AIW0-F1
#
_cell.length_a   1.000
_cell.length_b   1.000
_cell.length_c   1.000
_cell.angle_alpha   90.00
_cell.angle_beta   90.00
_cell.angle_gamma   90.00
#
_symmetry.space_group_name_H-M   'P 1'
#
loop_
_entity.id
_entity.type
_entity.pdbx_description
1 polymer ?
#
loop_
_entity_poly.entity_id
_entity_poly.type
_entity_poly.pdbx_seq_one_letter_code
_entity_poly.pdbx_strand_id
1 'polypeptide(L)'
;MYTVPALDPTTLVTTPRTRRTEAPTAQPVREERRFCPSIFCFTDEIVIRRVSPKAEVWLLTDESEDRSWMMMGGEPVCPHCGTTLLSVEGLE
;
A
#
# COMPACT_ATOMS: atom_id res chain seq x y z
N MET A 1 -23.03 40.14 39.72
CA MET A 1 -22.66 38.76 40.08
C MET A 1 -23.58 37.84 39.30
N TYR A 2 -23.07 37.15 38.27
CA TYR A 2 -23.87 36.26 37.43
C TYR A 2 -23.40 34.82 37.66
N THR A 3 -24.29 33.95 38.11
CA THR A 3 -24.05 32.53 38.33
C THR A 3 -24.26 31.75 37.04
N VAL A 4 -23.25 30.99 36.62
CA VAL A 4 -23.30 30.10 35.46
C VAL A 4 -23.85 28.75 35.94
N PRO A 5 -24.87 28.15 35.29
CA PRO A 5 -25.34 26.83 35.65
C PRO A 5 -24.32 25.77 35.20
N ALA A 6 -23.96 24.88 36.12
CA ALA A 6 -23.08 23.74 35.86
C ALA A 6 -23.82 22.71 35.00
N LEU A 7 -23.20 22.27 33.91
CA LEU A 7 -23.69 21.19 33.06
C LEU A 7 -23.25 19.85 33.67
N ASP A 8 -24.22 18.99 33.96
CA ASP A 8 -24.02 17.61 34.43
C ASP A 8 -23.15 16.80 33.44
N PRO A 9 -22.21 15.97 33.93
CA PRO A 9 -21.44 15.08 33.09
C PRO A 9 -22.38 13.97 32.59
N THR A 10 -22.90 14.14 31.37
CA THR A 10 -23.65 13.09 30.69
C THR A 10 -22.69 11.94 30.42
N THR A 11 -22.87 10.85 31.16
CA THR A 11 -22.16 9.58 31.02
C THR A 11 -22.27 9.12 29.57
N LEU A 12 -21.20 9.30 28.78
CA LEU A 12 -21.09 8.72 27.45
C LEU A 12 -20.98 7.21 27.62
N VAL A 13 -22.13 6.53 27.61
CA VAL A 13 -22.19 5.08 27.37
C VAL A 13 -21.86 4.88 25.89
N THR A 14 -20.56 4.88 25.58
CA THR A 14 -20.05 4.36 24.32
C THR A 14 -20.34 2.88 24.29
N THR A 15 -21.46 2.50 23.67
CA THR A 15 -21.65 1.12 23.21
C THR A 15 -20.46 0.79 22.31
N PRO A 16 -19.66 -0.26 22.63
CA PRO A 16 -18.64 -0.71 21.70
C PRO A 16 -19.40 -1.19 20.47
N ARG A 17 -19.32 -0.40 19.40
CA ARG A 17 -19.76 -0.82 18.07
C ARG A 17 -18.92 -2.04 17.78
N THR A 18 -19.52 -3.23 17.89
CA THR A 18 -18.98 -4.50 17.43
C THR A 18 -18.79 -4.35 15.93
N ARG A 19 -17.66 -3.73 15.55
CA ARG A 19 -17.16 -3.77 14.20
C ARG A 19 -16.89 -5.25 14.01
N ARG A 20 -17.78 -5.93 13.29
CA ARG A 20 -17.45 -7.19 12.65
C ARG A 20 -16.14 -6.90 11.93
N THR A 21 -15.06 -7.39 12.49
CA THR A 21 -13.85 -7.67 11.75
C THR A 21 -14.22 -8.82 10.84
N GLU A 22 -15.02 -8.54 9.82
CA GLU A 22 -14.77 -9.18 8.55
C GLU A 22 -13.38 -8.68 8.20
N ALA A 23 -12.38 -9.47 8.60
CA ALA A 23 -11.11 -9.46 7.91
C ALA A 23 -11.51 -9.45 6.43
N PRO A 24 -11.16 -8.42 5.65
CA PRO A 24 -11.28 -8.55 4.22
C PRO A 24 -10.53 -9.83 3.93
N THR A 25 -11.23 -10.84 3.40
CA THR A 25 -10.59 -11.94 2.71
C THR A 25 -9.93 -11.29 1.52
N ALA A 26 -8.81 -10.60 1.77
CA ALA A 26 -7.90 -10.11 0.79
C ALA A 26 -7.47 -11.38 0.10
N GLN A 27 -8.07 -11.62 -1.06
CA GLN A 27 -7.54 -12.59 -2.00
C GLN A 27 -6.02 -12.35 -2.03
N PRO A 28 -5.20 -13.40 -1.93
CA PRO A 28 -3.76 -13.25 -1.91
C PRO A 28 -3.40 -12.41 -3.14
N VAL A 29 -3.06 -11.15 -2.90
CA VAL A 29 -2.61 -10.29 -3.98
C VAL A 29 -1.25 -10.86 -4.31
N ARG A 30 -1.15 -11.49 -5.49
CA ARG A 30 0.11 -12.07 -5.95
C ARG A 30 1.17 -10.98 -5.90
N GLU A 31 2.17 -11.22 -5.06
CA GLU A 31 3.41 -10.46 -5.04
C GLU A 31 4.27 -11.02 -6.17
N GLU A 32 4.70 -10.14 -7.06
CA GLU A 32 5.57 -10.48 -8.17
C GLU A 32 6.90 -9.79 -7.96
N ARG A 33 7.98 -10.47 -8.30
CA ARG A 33 9.33 -9.91 -8.25
C ARG A 33 9.72 -9.42 -9.62
N ARG A 34 10.14 -8.15 -9.70
CA ARG A 34 10.56 -7.50 -10.95
C ARG A 34 11.86 -6.75 -10.77
N PHE A 35 12.58 -6.54 -11.87
CA PHE A 35 13.84 -5.83 -11.87
C PHE A 35 13.79 -4.61 -12.78
N CYS A 36 14.66 -3.64 -12.52
CA CYS A 36 14.88 -2.53 -13.42
C CYS A 36 15.87 -2.92 -14.53
N PRO A 37 15.51 -2.86 -15.82
CA PRO A 37 16.43 -3.21 -16.91
C PRO A 37 17.45 -2.10 -17.23
N SER A 38 17.34 -0.94 -16.59
CA SER A 38 18.22 0.19 -16.86
C SER A 38 19.61 -0.06 -16.27
N ILE A 39 20.63 -0.13 -17.13
CA ILE A 39 22.04 -0.27 -16.70
C ILE A 39 22.56 0.88 -15.84
N PHE A 40 21.83 2.00 -15.81
CA PHE A 40 22.15 3.18 -15.01
C PHE A 40 21.41 3.18 -13.66
N CYS A 41 20.48 2.25 -13.45
CA CYS A 41 19.70 2.11 -12.24
C CYS A 41 20.11 0.83 -11.51
N PHE A 42 20.96 0.97 -10.50
CA PHE A 42 21.45 -0.15 -9.69
C PHE A 42 20.44 -0.59 -8.62
N THR A 43 19.15 -0.48 -8.92
CA THR A 43 18.11 -1.01 -8.05
C THR A 43 18.02 -2.50 -8.29
N ASP A 44 18.01 -3.27 -7.20
CA ASP A 44 17.89 -4.72 -7.23
C ASP A 44 16.45 -5.14 -7.57
N GLU A 45 16.03 -6.28 -7.03
CA GLU A 45 14.68 -6.80 -7.15
C GLU A 45 13.68 -5.93 -6.37
N ILE A 46 12.64 -5.50 -7.07
CA ILE A 46 11.51 -4.77 -6.51
C ILE A 46 10.33 -5.74 -6.45
N VAL A 47 9.78 -5.90 -5.26
CA VAL A 47 8.54 -6.63 -5.06
C VAL A 47 7.39 -5.70 -5.43
N ILE A 48 6.58 -6.12 -6.40
CA ILE A 48 5.39 -5.39 -6.80
C ILE A 48 4.13 -6.12 -6.34
N ARG A 49 3.11 -5.35 -6.01
CA ARG A 49 1.82 -5.88 -5.57
C ARG A 49 0.68 -5.00 -6.05
N ARG A 50 -0.32 -5.60 -6.68
CA ARG A 50 -1.49 -4.85 -7.17
C ARG A 50 -2.49 -4.58 -6.04
N VAL A 51 -2.59 -3.34 -5.56
CA VAL A 51 -3.40 -2.99 -4.38
C VAL A 51 -4.90 -3.28 -4.58
N SER A 52 -5.39 -3.20 -5.83
CA SER A 52 -6.78 -3.53 -6.16
C SER A 52 -6.88 -4.13 -7.56
N PRO A 53 -7.67 -5.19 -7.78
CA PRO A 53 -7.89 -5.74 -9.12
C PRO A 53 -8.69 -4.79 -10.03
N LYS A 54 -9.43 -3.83 -9.46
CA LYS A 54 -10.27 -2.87 -10.22
C LYS A 54 -9.58 -1.55 -10.50
N ALA A 55 -8.46 -1.29 -9.84
CA ALA A 55 -7.70 -0.06 -10.02
C ALA A 55 -6.31 -0.41 -10.54
N GLU A 56 -5.72 0.51 -11.28
CA GLU A 56 -4.34 0.42 -11.73
C GLU A 56 -3.45 1.03 -10.65
N VAL A 57 -3.46 0.43 -9.46
CA VAL A 57 -2.67 0.88 -8.32
C VAL A 57 -1.71 -0.23 -7.91
N TRP A 58 -0.44 0.13 -7.88
CA TRP A 58 0.67 -0.75 -7.55
C TRP A 58 1.33 -0.27 -6.26
N LEU A 59 1.64 -1.21 -5.39
CA LEU A 59 2.56 -1.04 -4.29
C LEU A 59 3.89 -1.66 -4.73
N LEU A 60 4.94 -0.85 -4.75
CA LEU A 60 6.29 -1.26 -5.05
C LEU A 60 7.08 -1.24 -3.75
N THR A 61 7.76 -2.33 -3.44
CA THR A 61 8.60 -2.47 -2.24
C THR A 61 10.01 -2.83 -2.68
N ASP A 62 10.97 -2.00 -2.28
CA ASP A 62 12.39 -2.33 -2.35
C ASP A 62 12.77 -2.96 -1.00
N GLU A 63 13.05 -4.25 -1.00
CA GLU A 63 13.44 -5.00 0.20
C GLU A 63 14.87 -4.68 0.66
N SER A 64 15.74 -4.22 -0.25
CA SER A 64 17.11 -3.81 0.08
C SER A 64 17.14 -2.50 0.86
N GLU A 65 16.26 -1.55 0.50
CA GLU A 65 16.15 -0.24 1.17
C GLU A 65 15.03 -0.17 2.23
N ASP A 66 14.20 -1.21 2.39
CA ASP A 66 12.97 -1.21 3.20
C ASP A 66 12.05 -0.02 2.90
N ARG A 67 11.90 0.28 1.60
CA ARG A 67 11.12 1.41 1.11
C ARG A 67 9.95 0.95 0.28
N SER A 68 8.83 1.64 0.42
CA SER A 68 7.62 1.35 -0.33
C SER A 68 7.07 2.59 -1.01
N TRP A 69 6.60 2.42 -2.25
CA TRP A 69 5.98 3.46 -3.05
C TRP A 69 4.63 2.98 -3.56
N MET A 70 3.65 3.88 -3.55
CA MET A 70 2.36 3.64 -4.17
C MET A 70 2.29 4.39 -5.49
N MET A 71 1.97 3.67 -6.55
CA MET A 71 1.95 4.15 -7.92
C MET A 71 0.59 3.93 -8.54
N MET A 72 0.16 4.88 -9.37
CA MET A 72 -1.00 4.74 -10.23
C MET A 72 -0.55 4.63 -11.68
N GLY A 73 -1.12 3.69 -12.43
CA GLY A 73 -0.82 3.48 -13.84
C GLY A 73 -0.88 2.02 -14.25
N GLY A 74 -1.02 1.77 -15.55
CA GLY A 74 -1.21 0.41 -16.08
C GLY A 74 -0.04 -0.53 -15.80
N GLU A 75 1.20 -0.03 -15.84
CA GLU A 75 2.41 -0.81 -15.64
C GLU A 75 3.27 -0.28 -14.48
N PRO A 76 3.92 -1.16 -13.71
CA PRO A 76 4.81 -0.75 -12.63
C PRO A 76 6.13 -0.22 -13.20
N VAL A 77 6.53 0.99 -12.79
CA VAL A 77 7.82 1.60 -13.18
C VAL A 77 8.77 1.72 -11.99
N CYS A 78 10.07 1.71 -12.27
CA CYS A 78 11.11 1.84 -11.26
C CYS A 78 11.00 3.22 -10.57
N PRO A 79 10.95 3.27 -9.22
CA PRO A 79 10.85 4.53 -8.48
C PRO A 79 12.12 5.39 -8.57
N HIS A 80 13.27 4.81 -8.93
CA HIS A 80 14.54 5.51 -8.99
C HIS A 80 14.81 6.16 -10.36
N CYS A 81 14.46 5.49 -11.45
CA CYS A 81 14.77 5.95 -12.82
C CYS A 81 13.57 6.05 -13.77
N GLY A 82 12.37 5.66 -13.34
CA GLY A 82 11.14 5.73 -14.14
C GLY A 82 11.02 4.70 -15.27
N THR A 83 11.98 3.77 -15.38
CA THR A 83 11.93 2.70 -16.40
C THR A 83 10.93 1.62 -16.01
N THR A 84 10.15 1.09 -16.96
CA THR A 84 9.22 -0.03 -16.71
C THR A 84 9.92 -1.26 -16.16
N LEU A 85 9.35 -1.87 -15.11
CA LEU A 85 9.91 -3.04 -14.45
C LEU A 85 9.55 -4.33 -15.19
N LEU A 86 10.54 -5.20 -15.38
CA LEU A 86 10.40 -6.47 -16.09
C LEU A 86 10.29 -7.66 -15.12
N SER A 87 9.48 -8.64 -15.47
CA SER A 87 9.34 -9.89 -14.70
C SER A 87 10.54 -10.81 -14.92
N VAL A 88 10.94 -11.52 -13.87
CA VAL A 88 12.04 -12.51 -13.93
C VAL A 88 11.63 -13.77 -14.71
N GLU A 89 10.34 -14.08 -14.78
CA GLU A 89 9.79 -15.29 -15.42
C GLU A 89 9.93 -15.32 -16.97
N GLY A 90 10.57 -14.33 -17.59
CA GLY A 90 10.71 -14.21 -19.05
C GLY A 90 12.14 -14.17 -19.59
N LEU A 91 13.15 -14.55 -18.80
CA LEU A 91 14.58 -14.48 -19.13
C LEU A 91 15.21 -15.86 -19.47
N GLU A 92 14.44 -16.79 -20.03
CA GLU A 92 14.96 -18.05 -20.63
C GLU A 92 15.42 -17.88 -22.09
#